data_AF-A0A3D4T7H7-F1
#
_entry.id   AF-A0A3D4T7H7-F1
#
_cell.length_a   1.000
_cell.length_b   1.000
_cell.length_c   1.000
_cell.angle_alpha   90.00
_cell.angle_beta   90.00
_cell.angle_gamma   90.00
#
_symmetry.space_group_name_H-M   'P 1'
#
loop_
_entity.id
_entity.type
_entity.pdbx_description
1 polymer ?
#
loop_
_entity_poly.entity_id
_entity_poly.type
_entity_poly.pdbx_seq_one_letter_code
_entity_poly.pdbx_strand_id
1 'polypeptide(L)' 'MNEYIKRVLSDVREKNASEPEFVQTVEEVFKSIEPVVERHPEYEKNGLLERLVEPERMFSFRVAWVDDNGKVQV' A
#
# COMPACT_ATOMS: atom_id res chain seq x y z
N MET A 1 12.59 12.77 6.59
CA MET A 1 11.75 12.26 5.49
C MET A 1 12.13 12.95 4.20
N ASN A 2 12.93 12.24 3.41
CA ASN A 2 13.31 12.50 2.04
C ASN A 2 12.11 12.97 1.18
N GLU A 3 12.34 13.93 0.29
CA GLU A 3 11.26 14.55 -0.53
C GLU A 3 10.58 13.57 -1.48
N TYR A 4 11.32 12.60 -2.03
CA TYR A 4 10.74 11.52 -2.84
C TYR A 4 9.75 10.69 -2.02
N ILE A 5 10.17 10.26 -0.82
CA ILE A 5 9.32 9.48 0.10
C ILE A 5 8.07 10.25 0.49
N LYS A 6 8.20 11.54 0.82
CA LYS A 6 7.05 12.40 1.18
C LYS A 6 6.05 12.48 0.04
N ARG A 7 6.51 12.66 -1.19
CA ARG A 7 5.66 12.76 -2.38
C ARG A 7 4.87 11.48 -2.58
N VAL A 8 5.54 10.33 -2.58
CA VAL A 8 4.88 9.03 -2.75
C VAL A 8 3.90 8.74 -1.60
N LEU A 9 4.26 9.06 -0.35
CA LEU A 9 3.36 8.87 0.79
C LEU A 9 2.12 9.76 0.71
N SER A 10 2.25 10.99 0.19
CA SER A 10 1.11 11.87 -0.05
C SER A 10 0.14 11.25 -1.06
N ASP A 11 0.67 10.72 -2.16
CA ASP A 11 -0.13 10.07 -3.21
C ASP A 11 -0.85 8.83 -2.68
N VAL A 12 -0.19 8.03 -1.84
CA VAL A 12 -0.79 6.86 -1.16
C VAL A 12 -1.92 7.28 -0.22
N ARG A 13 -1.73 8.34 0.57
CA ARG A 13 -2.78 8.86 1.48
C ARG A 13 -4.01 9.33 0.72
N GLU A 14 -3.84 9.95 -0.43
CA GLU A 14 -4.95 10.43 -1.25
C GLU A 14 -5.72 9.27 -1.90
N LYS A 15 -5.01 8.30 -2.50
CA LYS A 15 -5.63 7.18 -3.20
C LYS A 15 -6.28 6.16 -2.27
N ASN A 16 -5.70 5.93 -1.09
CA ASN A 16 -6.11 4.89 -0.15
C ASN A 16 -6.65 5.47 1.16
N ALA A 17 -7.30 6.64 1.11
CA ALA A 17 -7.79 7.35 2.28
C ALA A 17 -8.76 6.52 3.16
N SER A 18 -9.45 5.55 2.58
CA SER A 18 -10.36 4.63 3.28
C SER A 18 -9.66 3.42 3.92
N GLU A 19 -8.34 3.27 3.75
CA GLU A 19 -7.55 2.13 4.21
C GLU A 19 -6.46 2.61 5.19
N PRO A 20 -6.83 3.05 6.41
CA PRO A 20 -5.89 3.67 7.34
C PRO A 20 -4.76 2.72 7.76
N GLU A 21 -5.03 1.42 7.89
CA GLU A 21 -4.03 0.41 8.23
C GLU A 21 -2.99 0.25 7.11
N PHE A 22 -3.41 0.32 5.85
CA PHE A 22 -2.51 0.28 4.70
C PHE A 22 -1.62 1.53 4.68
N VAL A 23 -2.23 2.71 4.77
CA VAL A 23 -1.50 4.00 4.79
C VAL A 23 -0.49 4.06 5.93
N GLN A 24 -0.87 3.64 7.14
CA GLN A 24 0.04 3.58 8.29
C GLN A 24 1.22 2.64 8.02
N THR A 25 0.95 1.44 7.49
CA THR A 25 1.98 0.45 7.20
C THR A 25 2.99 0.99 6.17
N VAL A 26 2.52 1.64 5.10
CA VAL A 26 3.40 2.26 4.10
C VAL A 26 4.28 3.34 4.74
N GLU A 27 3.72 4.20 5.60
CA GLU A 27 4.48 5.25 6.29
C GLU A 27 5.57 4.67 7.20
N GLU A 28 5.27 3.66 8.01
CA GLU A 28 6.23 3.03 8.92
C GLU A 28 7.38 2.35 8.15
N VAL A 29 7.06 1.61 7.09
CA VAL A 29 8.07 0.97 6.24
C VAL A 29 8.93 2.01 5.56
N PHE A 30 8.35 3.06 4.98
CA PHE A 30 9.08 4.14 4.31
C PHE A 30 10.06 4.85 5.24
N LYS A 31 9.66 5.12 6.50
CA LYS A 31 10.57 5.67 7.52
C LYS A 31 11.76 4.75 7.79
N SER A 32 11.54 3.44 7.82
CA SER A 32 12.60 2.46 8.10
C SER A 32 13.64 2.34 6.97
N ILE A 33 13.22 2.53 5.72
CA ILE A 33 14.08 2.38 4.52
C ILE A 33 14.65 3.70 4.01
N GLU A 34 14.29 4.84 4.62
CA GLU A 34 14.73 6.18 4.21
C GLU A 34 16.25 6.30 3.97
N PRO A 35 17.14 5.80 4.86
CA PRO A 35 18.59 5.89 4.64
C PRO A 35 19.09 5.12 3.40
N VAL A 36 18.35 4.08 2.98
CA VAL A 36 18.68 3.31 1.77
C VAL A 36 18.22 4.09 0.55
N VAL A 37 17.01 4.65 0.57
CA VAL A 37 16.48 5.48 -0.53
C VAL A 37 17.39 6.69 -0.79
N GLU A 38 17.91 7.33 0.26
CA GLU A 38 18.84 8.46 0.14
C GLU A 38 20.17 8.10 -0.55
N ARG A 39 20.65 6.86 -0.38
CA ARG A 39 21.90 6.38 -1.00
C ARG A 39 21.73 5.94 -2.44
N HIS A 40 20.49 5.79 -2.90
CA HIS A 40 20.13 5.20 -4.19
C HIS A 40 19.17 6.11 -4.99
N PRO A 41 19.65 7.25 -5.50
CA PRO A 41 18.83 8.20 -6.28
C PRO A 41 18.24 7.58 -7.56
N GLU A 42 18.81 6.48 -8.06
CA GLU A 42 18.25 5.69 -9.16
C GLU A 42 16.85 5.12 -8.86
N TYR A 43 16.47 4.96 -7.59
CA TYR A 43 15.13 4.48 -7.21
C TYR A 43 14.05 5.49 -7.57
N GLU A 44 14.29 6.77 -7.33
CA GLU A 44 13.39 7.84 -7.75
C GLU A 44 13.31 7.91 -9.28
N LYS A 45 14.46 7.85 -9.96
CA LYS A 45 14.51 7.88 -11.43
C LYS A 45 13.67 6.76 -12.08
N ASN A 46 13.60 5.60 -11.43
CA ASN A 46 12.86 4.44 -11.94
C ASN A 46 11.43 4.32 -11.37
N GLY A 47 10.98 5.28 -10.57
CA GLY A 47 9.65 5.25 -9.92
C GLY A 47 9.45 4.02 -9.03
N LEU A 48 10.50 3.60 -8.32
CA LEU A 48 10.50 2.32 -7.62
C LEU A 48 9.47 2.28 -6.49
N LEU A 49 9.38 3.33 -5.67
CA LEU A 49 8.47 3.36 -4.53
C LEU A 49 7.01 3.47 -4.96
N GLU A 50 6.70 4.20 -6.03
CA GLU A 50 5.35 4.27 -6.61
C GLU A 50 4.86 2.88 -7.05
N ARG A 51 5.75 2.09 -7.64
CA ARG A 51 5.43 0.72 -8.07
C ARG A 51 5.35 -0.26 -6.90
N LEU A 52 6.11 -0.01 -5.84
CA LEU A 52 6.16 -0.90 -4.68
C LEU A 52 4.89 -0.83 -3.84
N VAL A 53 4.27 0.35 -3.75
CA VAL A 53 3.03 0.57 -2.99
C VAL A 53 1.77 0.20 -3.77
N GLU A 54 1.86 0.06 -5.09
CA GLU A 54 0.74 -0.33 -5.93
C GLU A 54 0.73 -1.86 -6.11
N PRO A 55 -0.30 -2.58 -5.67
CA PRO A 55 -0.38 -4.02 -5.91
C PRO A 55 -0.49 -4.30 -7.41
N GLU A 56 0.31 -5.24 -7.92
CA GLU A 56 0.25 -5.64 -9.34
C GLU A 56 -1.14 -6.20 -9.73
N ARG A 57 -1.84 -6.81 -8.77
CA ARG A 57 -3.20 -7.30 -8.94
C ARG A 57 -3.91 -7.42 -7.60
N MET A 58 -5.19 -7.06 -7.59
CA MET A 58 -6.09 -7.25 -6.46
C MET A 58 -7.33 -8.01 -6.92
N PHE A 59 -7.81 -8.95 -6.12
CA PHE A 59 -9.03 -9.71 -6.39
C PHE A 59 -10.00 -9.57 -5.22
N SER A 60 -11.23 -9.21 -5.55
CA SER A 60 -12.37 -9.26 -4.64
C SER A 60 -13.41 -10.17 -5.26
N PHE A 61 -13.90 -11.14 -4.48
CA PHE A 61 -14.87 -12.11 -4.97
C PHE A 61 -15.83 -12.51 -3.86
N ARG A 62 -17.02 -12.95 -4.27
CA ARG A 62 -18.09 -13.37 -3.38
C ARG A 62 -17.85 -14.79 -2.88
N VAL A 63 -18.01 -15.02 -1.57
CA VAL A 63 -17.90 -16.36 -0.96
C VAL A 63 -19.23 -16.73 -0.33
N ALA A 64 -20.11 -17.34 -1.12
CA ALA A 64 -21.39 -17.83 -0.59
C ALA A 64 -21.19 -19.17 0.13
N TRP A 65 -21.74 -19.30 1.33
CA TRP A 65 -21.71 -20.51 2.15
C TRP A 65 -23.04 -20.72 2.90
N VAL A 66 -23.20 -21.87 3.54
CA VAL A 66 -24.41 -22.22 4.29
C VAL A 66 -24.02 -22.53 5.72
N ASP A 67 -24.70 -21.91 6.68
CA ASP A 67 -24.45 -22.13 8.11
C ASP A 67 -25.10 -23.42 8.64
N ASP A 68 -24.82 -23.75 9.90
CA ASP A 68 -25.31 -24.98 10.56
C ASP A 68 -26.85 -25.06 10.63
N ASN A 69 -27.57 -23.93 10.50
CA ASN A 69 -29.03 -23.88 10.46
C ASN A 69 -29.59 -23.99 9.03
N GLY A 70 -28.74 -24.20 8.03
CA GLY A 70 -29.11 -24.25 6.62
C GLY A 70 -29.36 -22.88 6.00
N LYS A 71 -28.98 -21.77 6.66
CA LYS A 71 -29.18 -20.41 6.12
C LYS A 71 -28.01 -20.00 5.23
N VAL A 72 -28.33 -19.46 4.05
CA VAL A 72 -27.34 -18.95 3.09
C VAL A 72 -26.73 -17.65 3.62
N GLN A 73 -25.39 -17.58 3.54
CA GLN A 73 -24.55 -16.43 3.88
C GLN A 73 -23.70 -16.06 2.66
N VAL A 74 -23.25 -14.80 2.60
CA VAL A 74 -22.47 -14.24 1.49
C VAL A 74 -21.30 -13.44 2.02
#